data_AF-A0A6S6SR51-F1
#
_entry.id   AF-A0A6S6SR51-F1
#
_cell.length_a   1.000
_cell.length_b   1.000
_cell.length_c   1.000
_cell.angle_alpha   90.00
_cell.angle_beta   90.00
_cell.angle_gamma   90.00
#
_symmetry.space_group_name_H-M   'P 1'
#
loop_
_entity.id
_entity.type
_entity.pdbx_description
1 polymer ?
#
loop_
_entity_poly.entity_id
_entity_poly.type
_entity_poly.pdbx_seq_one_letter_code
_entity_poly.pdbx_strand_id
1 'polypeptide(L)'
;MENQNLQSLANQINWCKTTKEYFISLNNELHSVSTNYQTTLDELAKRGYMADLLPQLEQMEREFQKSSEILIGHIEQEHLSYIEKQSDGILGALEMITGQRE
;
A
#
# COMPACT_ATOMS: atom_id res chain seq x y z
N MET A 1 4.37 34.31 11.91
CA MET A 1 4.41 33.00 12.59
C MET A 1 3.23 32.13 12.22
N GLU A 2 1.99 32.60 12.36
CA GLU A 2 0.77 31.82 12.05
C GLU A 2 0.70 31.30 10.59
N ASN A 3 1.07 32.14 9.62
CA ASN A 3 1.09 31.78 8.20
C ASN A 3 2.12 30.68 7.87
N GLN A 4 3.28 30.68 8.52
CA GLN A 4 4.31 29.63 8.35
C GLN A 4 3.87 28.31 8.98
N ASN A 5 3.16 28.35 10.12
CA ASN A 5 2.62 27.16 10.77
C ASN A 5 1.53 26.51 9.90
N LEU A 6 0.62 27.31 9.33
CA LEU A 6 -0.40 26.83 8.40
C LEU A 6 0.20 26.21 7.15
N GLN A 7 1.24 26.83 6.56
CA GLN A 7 1.96 26.28 5.42
C GLN A 7 2.63 24.93 5.75
N SER A 8 3.24 24.82 6.94
CA SER A 8 3.85 23.57 7.41
C SER A 8 2.82 22.45 7.57
N LEU A 9 1.68 22.74 8.19
CA LEU A 9 0.60 21.76 8.40
C LEU A 9 -0.02 21.32 7.06
N ALA A 10 -0.22 22.26 6.13
CA ALA A 10 -0.69 21.94 4.77
C ALA A 10 0.29 21.02 4.03
N ASN A 11 1.59 21.26 4.13
CA ASN A 11 2.61 20.38 3.55
C ASN A 11 2.57 18.98 4.17
N GLN A 12 2.36 18.87 5.48
CA GLN A 12 2.27 17.59 6.18
C GLN A 12 1.00 16.80 5.80
N ILE A 13 -0.14 17.47 5.63
CA ILE A 13 -1.37 16.84 5.09
C ILE A 13 -1.13 16.33 3.67
N ASN A 14 -0.50 17.15 2.84
CA ASN A 14 -0.23 16.76 1.46
C ASN A 14 0.69 15.54 1.41
N TRP A 15 1.73 15.49 2.26
CA TRP A 15 2.60 14.32 2.39
C TRP A 15 1.84 13.08 2.84
N CYS A 16 0.95 13.19 3.84
CA CYS A 16 0.12 12.08 4.29
C CYS A 16 -0.76 11.54 3.14
N LYS A 17 -1.41 12.45 2.41
CA LYS A 17 -2.27 12.09 1.27
C LYS A 17 -1.49 11.38 0.16
N THR A 18 -0.39 11.98 -0.33
CA THR A 18 0.39 11.41 -1.44
C THR A 18 1.02 10.07 -1.05
N THR A 19 1.45 9.94 0.20
CA THR A 19 2.06 8.69 0.69
C THR A 19 1.01 7.58 0.82
N LYS A 20 -0.20 7.90 1.29
CA LYS A 20 -1.34 6.95 1.31
C LYS A 20 -1.71 6.49 -0.10
N GLU A 21 -1.82 7.41 -1.05
CA GLU A 21 -2.12 7.10 -2.46
C GLU A 21 -1.04 6.17 -3.07
N TYR A 22 0.24 6.45 -2.80
CA TYR A 22 1.35 5.60 -3.23
C TYR A 22 1.23 4.17 -2.68
N PHE A 23 1.00 4.02 -1.37
CA PHE A 23 0.89 2.70 -0.75
C PHE A 23 -0.31 1.90 -1.26
N ILE A 24 -1.45 2.55 -1.52
CA ILE A 24 -2.61 1.90 -2.15
C ILE A 24 -2.25 1.42 -3.57
N SER A 25 -1.55 2.24 -4.35
CA SER A 25 -1.10 1.86 -5.69
C SER A 25 -0.17 0.64 -5.64
N LEU A 26 0.80 0.64 -4.72
CA LEU A 26 1.74 -0.45 -4.53
C LEU A 26 1.03 -1.76 -4.17
N ASN A 27 0.06 -1.73 -3.25
CA ASN A 27 -0.75 -2.91 -2.90
C ASN A 27 -1.49 -3.47 -4.13
N ASN A 28 -2.11 -2.58 -4.92
CA ASN A 28 -2.83 -2.98 -6.14
C ASN A 28 -1.89 -3.62 -7.17
N GLU A 29 -0.68 -3.06 -7.36
CA GLU A 29 0.33 -3.61 -8.26
C GLU A 29 0.80 -4.99 -7.80
N LEU A 30 1.08 -5.17 -6.50
CA LEU A 30 1.47 -6.47 -5.94
C LEU A 30 0.39 -7.54 -6.15
N HIS A 31 -0.88 -7.19 -5.90
CA HIS A 31 -2.01 -8.07 -6.19
C HIS A 31 -2.13 -8.42 -7.67
N SER A 32 -1.95 -7.43 -8.55
CA SER A 32 -2.04 -7.64 -10.00
C SER A 32 -0.94 -8.58 -10.49
N VAL A 33 0.31 -8.36 -10.06
CA VAL A 33 1.44 -9.22 -10.44
C VAL A 33 1.22 -10.66 -9.94
N SER A 34 0.79 -10.85 -8.69
CA SER A 34 0.51 -12.20 -8.15
C SER A 34 -0.57 -12.90 -8.97
N THR A 35 -1.68 -12.22 -9.23
CA THR A 35 -2.80 -12.77 -10.01
C THR A 35 -2.38 -13.14 -11.45
N ASN A 36 -1.60 -12.27 -12.09
CA ASN A 36 -1.11 -12.50 -13.45
C ASN A 36 -0.14 -13.67 -13.51
N TYR A 37 0.71 -13.84 -12.48
CA TYR A 37 1.64 -14.96 -12.42
C TYR A 37 0.87 -16.28 -12.29
N GLN A 38 -0.09 -16.37 -11.35
CA GLN A 38 -0.94 -17.56 -11.22
C GLN A 38 -1.69 -17.87 -12.53
N THR A 39 -2.28 -16.86 -13.17
CA THR A 39 -2.98 -17.01 -14.45
C THR A 39 -2.06 -17.59 -15.53
N THR A 40 -0.81 -17.12 -15.58
CA THR A 40 0.20 -17.61 -16.52
C THR A 40 0.54 -19.08 -16.26
N LEU A 41 0.70 -19.47 -14.99
CA LEU A 41 0.96 -20.86 -14.63
C LEU A 41 -0.21 -21.78 -14.99
N ASP A 42 -1.44 -21.35 -14.73
CA ASP A 42 -2.64 -22.10 -15.10
C ASP A 42 -2.71 -22.34 -16.62
N GLU A 43 -2.31 -21.36 -17.43
CA GLU A 43 -2.24 -21.51 -18.88
C GLU A 43 -1.14 -22.48 -19.33
N LEU A 44 0.04 -22.40 -18.71
CA LEU A 44 1.15 -23.32 -19.01
C LEU A 44 0.79 -24.77 -18.65
N ALA A 45 0.14 -24.96 -17.49
CA ALA A 45 -0.38 -26.24 -17.04
C ALA A 45 -1.37 -26.85 -18.04
N LYS A 46 -2.35 -26.06 -18.50
CA LYS A 46 -3.36 -26.48 -19.49
C LYS A 46 -2.75 -26.89 -20.83
N ARG A 47 -1.64 -26.26 -21.23
CA ARG A 47 -0.94 -26.54 -22.49
C ARG A 47 0.05 -27.71 -22.39
N GLY A 48 0.26 -28.26 -21.20
CA GLY A 48 1.25 -29.33 -20.96
C GLY A 48 2.69 -28.88 -21.21
N TYR A 49 2.96 -27.57 -21.19
CA TYR A 49 4.27 -27.01 -21.47
C TYR A 49 5.16 -27.12 -20.22
N MET A 50 6.37 -27.67 -20.38
CA MET A 50 7.35 -27.79 -19.28
C MET A 50 6.79 -28.44 -18.00
N ALA A 51 6.07 -29.55 -18.14
CA ALA A 51 5.44 -30.27 -17.02
C ALA A 51 6.41 -30.60 -15.87
N ASP A 52 7.71 -30.79 -16.16
CA ASP A 52 8.74 -31.07 -15.16
C ASP A 52 9.18 -29.84 -14.36
N LEU A 53 9.03 -28.62 -14.93
CA LEU A 53 9.40 -27.35 -14.30
C LEU A 53 8.20 -26.66 -13.66
N LEU A 54 6.98 -27.01 -14.08
CA LEU A 54 5.74 -26.45 -13.56
C LEU A 54 5.64 -26.53 -12.03
N PRO A 55 5.99 -27.64 -11.35
CA PRO A 55 5.96 -27.71 -9.89
C PRO A 55 6.91 -26.71 -9.21
N GLN A 56 8.07 -26.43 -9.82
CA GLN A 56 9.04 -25.46 -9.30
C GLN A 56 8.52 -24.03 -9.46
N LEU A 57 7.91 -23.73 -10.62
CA LEU A 57 7.30 -22.43 -10.89
C LEU A 57 6.10 -22.16 -9.96
N GLU A 58 5.26 -23.16 -9.71
CA GLU A 58 4.17 -23.08 -8.73
C GLU A 58 4.69 -22.87 -7.30
N GLN A 59 5.83 -23.48 -6.94
CA GLN A 59 6.44 -23.21 -5.64
C GLN A 59 6.91 -21.76 -5.52
N MET A 60 7.59 -21.24 -6.56
CA MET A 60 8.03 -19.85 -6.59
C MET A 60 6.87 -18.86 -6.52
N GLU A 61 5.76 -19.15 -7.22
CA GLU A 61 4.55 -18.33 -7.16
C GLU A 61 3.96 -18.30 -5.75
N ARG A 62 3.84 -19.46 -5.09
CA ARG A 62 3.33 -19.51 -3.70
C ARG A 62 4.22 -18.73 -2.73
N GLU A 63 5.54 -18.81 -2.89
CA GLU A 63 6.50 -18.05 -2.09
C GLU A 63 6.39 -16.54 -2.34
N PHE A 64 6.20 -16.15 -3.60
CA PHE A 64 5.96 -14.77 -4.00
C PHE A 64 4.64 -14.23 -3.43
N GLN A 65 3.55 -14.99 -3.56
CA GLN A 65 2.24 -14.63 -3.04
C GLN A 65 2.30 -14.43 -1.52
N LYS A 66 2.89 -15.39 -0.79
CA LYS A 66 3.07 -15.29 0.67
C LYS A 66 3.86 -14.05 1.07
N SER A 67 4.96 -13.76 0.36
CA SER A 67 5.79 -12.59 0.65
C SER A 67 5.05 -11.28 0.36
N SER A 68 4.26 -11.26 -0.72
CA SER A 68 3.43 -10.12 -1.09
C SER A 68 2.32 -9.86 -0.08
N GLU A 69 1.63 -10.90 0.38
CA GLU A 69 0.59 -10.79 1.42
C GLU A 69 1.14 -10.24 2.73
N ILE A 70 2.33 -10.69 3.15
CA ILE A 70 3.02 -10.15 4.34
C ILE A 70 3.32 -8.66 4.16
N LEU A 71 3.89 -8.28 3.02
CA LEU A 71 4.23 -6.89 2.73
C LEU A 71 3.00 -5.99 2.70
N ILE A 72 1.92 -6.44 2.05
CA ILE A 72 0.63 -5.74 2.01
C ILE A 72 0.08 -5.56 3.42
N GLY A 73 0.12 -6.61 4.24
CA GLY A 73 -0.29 -6.54 5.64
C GLY A 73 0.49 -5.49 6.43
N HIS A 74 1.81 -5.40 6.26
CA HIS A 74 2.63 -4.35 6.89
C HIS A 74 2.28 -2.95 6.37
N ILE A 75 2.07 -2.78 5.07
CA ILE A 75 1.66 -1.50 4.48
C ILE A 75 0.33 -1.04 5.08
N GLU A 76 -0.65 -1.94 5.20
CA GLU A 76 -1.97 -1.63 5.75
C GLU A 76 -1.94 -1.35 7.26
N GLN A 77 -1.32 -2.23 8.04
CA GLN A 77 -1.37 -2.16 9.49
C GLN A 77 -0.45 -1.09 10.07
N GLU A 78 0.74 -0.91 9.50
CA GLU A 78 1.74 0.02 10.05
C GLU A 78 1.71 1.35 9.33
N HIS A 79 1.89 1.35 8.01
CA HIS A 79 2.10 2.60 7.27
C HIS A 79 0.81 3.38 7.09
N LEU A 80 -0.28 2.74 6.64
CA LEU A 80 -1.57 3.42 6.48
C LEU A 80 -2.13 3.85 7.85
N SER A 81 -2.08 2.99 8.87
CA SER A 81 -2.52 3.37 10.22
C SER A 81 -1.70 4.53 10.81
N TYR A 82 -0.38 4.54 10.59
CA TYR A 82 0.46 5.66 11.01
C TYR A 82 0.09 6.95 10.29
N ILE A 83 -0.08 6.91 8.96
CA ILE A 83 -0.45 8.07 8.14
C ILE A 83 -1.82 8.62 8.55
N GLU A 84 -2.78 7.74 8.88
CA GLU A 84 -4.10 8.14 9.38
C GLU A 84 -3.99 8.84 10.73
N LYS A 85 -3.24 8.27 11.69
CA LYS A 85 -3.01 8.93 12.99
C LYS A 85 -2.32 10.28 12.87
N GLN A 86 -1.35 10.41 11.96
CA GLN A 86 -0.70 11.70 11.70
C GLN A 86 -1.68 12.70 11.07
N SER A 87 -2.50 12.25 10.13
CA SER A 87 -3.53 13.09 9.50
C SER A 87 -4.52 13.63 10.53
N ASP A 88 -5.02 12.76 11.42
CA ASP A 88 -5.93 13.15 12.50
C ASP A 88 -5.30 14.16 13.47
N GLY A 89 -4.02 13.93 13.83
CA GLY A 89 -3.28 14.85 14.69
C GLY A 89 -3.08 16.23 14.06
N ILE A 90 -2.79 16.28 12.75
CA ILE A 90 -2.62 17.54 12.02
C ILE A 90 -3.96 18.26 11.87
N LEU A 91 -5.05 17.54 11.59
CA LEU A 91 -6.40 18.11 11.54
C LEU A 91 -6.81 18.71 12.88
N GLY A 92 -6.60 18.00 13.99
CA GLY A 92 -6.86 18.54 15.33
C GLY A 92 -6.00 19.77 15.65
N ALA A 93 -4.75 19.80 15.19
CA ALA A 93 -3.90 20.99 15.33
C ALA A 93 -4.41 22.19 14.51
N LEU A 94 -4.91 21.93 13.30
CA LEU A 94 -5.52 22.96 12.46
C LEU A 94 -6.78 23.54 13.10
N GLU A 95 -7.69 22.70 13.61
CA GLU A 95 -8.91 23.13 14.30
C GLU A 95 -8.64 24.03 15.51
N MET A 96 -7.58 23.73 16.27
CA MET A 96 -7.14 24.56 17.40
C MET A 96 -6.61 25.92 16.95
N ILE A 97 -5.94 25.99 15.80
CA ILE A 97 -5.39 27.24 15.25
C ILE A 97 -6.49 28.09 14.59
N THR A 98 -7.46 27.46 13.91
CA THR A 98 -8.53 28.17 13.18
C THR A 98 -9.74 28.51 14.05
N GLY A 99 -9.77 28.05 15.32
CA GLY A 99 -10.83 28.37 16.28
C GLY A 99 -12.16 27.66 16.04
N GLN A 100 -12.16 26.50 15.35
CA GLN A 100 -13.38 25.76 14.99
C GLN A 100 -13.85 24.73 16.04
N ARG A 101 -13.28 24.73 17.25
CA ARG A 101 -13.83 23.96 18.39
C ARG A 101 -14.88 24.79 19.12
N GLU A 102 -16.15 24.51 18.84
CA GLU A 102 -17.25 24.70 19.80
C GLU A 102 -17.52 23.40 20.56
#